data_AF-U2HUK4-F1
#
_entry.id   AF-U2HUK4-F1
#
_cell.length_a   1.000
_cell.length_b   1.000
_cell.length_c   1.000
_cell.angle_alpha   90.00
_cell.angle_beta   90.00
_cell.angle_gamma   90.00
#
_symmetry.space_group_name_H-M   'P 1'
#
loop_
_entity.id
_entity.type
_entity.pdbx_description
1 polymer ?
#
loop_
_entity_poly.entity_id
_entity_poly.type
_entity_poly.pdbx_seq_one_letter_code
_entity_poly.pdbx_strand_id
1 'polypeptide(L)'
;MEATDVLALLADKLGINEEVSRTAQELKFEDLVSYLDWLVQHDFNRLVAILYRIDVNEDKARERLAESQGKHTPGYVIACLLLEREREKIAFRAKYSSNRQDKE
;
A
#
# COMPACT_ATOMS: atom_id res chain seq x y z
N MET A 1 6.33 -7.61 13.45
CA MET A 1 5.54 -6.48 12.93
C MET A 1 4.24 -7.04 12.46
N GLU A 2 3.18 -6.59 13.10
CA GLU A 2 1.82 -6.99 12.80
C GLU A 2 1.32 -6.27 11.53
N ALA A 3 0.23 -6.76 10.94
CA ALA A 3 -0.35 -6.14 9.74
C ALA A 3 -0.72 -4.66 9.95
N THR A 4 -1.05 -4.29 11.20
CA THR A 4 -1.38 -2.94 11.65
C THR A 4 -0.20 -1.97 11.50
N ASP A 5 1.03 -2.43 11.74
CA ASP A 5 2.24 -1.59 11.64
C ASP A 5 2.49 -1.16 10.19
N VAL A 6 2.21 -2.05 9.23
CA VAL A 6 2.42 -1.79 7.81
C VAL A 6 1.39 -0.79 7.27
N LEU A 7 0.14 -0.87 7.74
CA LEU A 7 -0.91 0.09 7.39
C LEU A 7 -0.58 1.49 7.89
N ALA A 8 -0.10 1.63 9.12
CA ALA A 8 0.32 2.92 9.67
C ALA A 8 1.47 3.55 8.86
N LEU A 9 2.45 2.74 8.44
CA LEU A 9 3.54 3.19 7.57
C LEU A 9 3.06 3.65 6.19
N LEU A 10 2.06 2.96 5.62
CA LEU A 10 1.43 3.39 4.37
C LEU A 10 0.66 4.69 4.54
N ALA A 11 -0.12 4.82 5.61
CA ALA A 11 -0.89 6.03 5.91
C ALA A 11 -0.01 7.28 5.93
N ASP A 12 1.14 7.20 6.61
CA ASP A 12 2.13 8.27 6.72
C ASP A 12 2.73 8.64 5.36
N LYS A 13 3.20 7.64 4.59
CA LYS A 13 3.77 7.86 3.25
C LYS A 13 2.78 8.46 2.25
N LEU A 14 1.50 8.13 2.41
CA LEU A 14 0.43 8.56 1.53
C LEU A 14 -0.18 9.91 1.96
N GLY A 15 0.18 10.43 3.13
CA GLY A 15 -0.41 11.65 3.70
C GLY A 15 -1.89 11.47 4.07
N ILE A 16 -2.37 10.23 4.23
CA ILE A 16 -3.78 9.90 4.48
C ILE A 16 -4.20 10.31 5.90
N ASN A 17 -3.23 10.48 6.81
CA ASN A 17 -3.46 10.86 8.20
C ASN A 17 -4.25 12.16 8.38
N GLU A 18 -4.28 13.08 7.40
CA GLU A 18 -5.12 14.29 7.50
C GLU A 18 -6.53 14.10 6.94
N GLU A 19 -6.69 13.40 5.81
CA GLU A 19 -7.99 13.15 5.18
C GLU A 19 -8.86 12.15 5.96
N VAL A 20 -8.24 11.17 6.63
CA VAL A 20 -8.93 10.15 7.44
C VAL A 20 -9.07 10.58 8.91
N SER A 21 -8.51 11.72 9.31
CA SER A 21 -8.61 12.22 10.69
C SER A 21 -9.96 12.87 10.97
N ARG A 22 -10.88 12.04 11.46
CA ARG A 22 -11.71 12.41 12.62
C ARG A 22 -11.76 11.22 13.56
N THR A 23 -11.13 11.39 14.72
CA THR A 23 -11.05 10.47 15.86
C THR A 23 -9.82 9.55 15.78
N ALA A 24 -9.10 9.47 16.90
CA ALA A 24 -7.85 8.73 17.14
C ALA A 24 -7.94 7.21 16.93
N GLN A 25 -8.34 6.77 15.74
CA GLN A 25 -8.45 5.37 15.36
C GLN A 25 -7.38 5.04 14.31
N GLU A 26 -6.69 3.92 14.55
CA GLU A 26 -5.76 3.28 13.63
C GLU A 26 -6.39 3.19 12.23
N LEU A 27 -5.62 3.51 11.18
CA LEU A 27 -6.08 3.34 9.81
C LEU A 27 -6.42 1.86 9.58
N LYS A 28 -7.68 1.57 9.22
CA LYS A 28 -8.09 0.21 8.88
C LYS A 28 -7.86 -0.07 7.41
N PHE A 29 -7.78 -1.35 7.07
CA PHE A 29 -7.61 -1.76 5.69
C PHE A 29 -8.77 -1.27 4.81
N GLU A 30 -10.00 -1.31 5.32
CA GLU A 30 -11.21 -0.87 4.63
C GLU A 30 -11.22 0.63 4.33
N ASP A 31 -10.60 1.44 5.20
CA ASP A 31 -10.44 2.89 4.98
C ASP A 31 -9.48 3.16 3.82
N LEU A 32 -8.36 2.42 3.77
CA LEU A 32 -7.42 2.46 2.67
C LEU A 32 -8.08 2.04 1.34
N VAL A 33 -8.87 0.97 1.36
CA VAL A 33 -9.63 0.51 0.18
C VAL A 33 -10.58 1.58 -0.31
N SER A 34 -11.38 2.16 0.60
CA SER A 34 -12.36 3.19 0.26
C SER A 34 -11.70 4.44 -0.33
N TYR A 35 -10.58 4.87 0.24
CA TYR A 35 -9.80 5.98 -0.28
C TYR A 35 -9.23 5.69 -1.68
N LEU A 36 -8.69 4.49 -1.90
CA LEU A 36 -8.15 4.11 -3.21
C LEU A 36 -9.26 3.96 -4.26
N ASP A 37 -10.43 3.41 -3.90
CA ASP A 37 -11.60 3.35 -4.79
C ASP A 37 -12.11 4.74 -5.15
N TRP A 38 -12.05 5.69 -4.22
CA TRP A 38 -12.36 7.09 -4.50
C TRP A 38 -11.35 7.68 -5.49
N LEU A 39 -10.06 7.45 -5.31
CA LEU A 39 -9.04 7.92 -6.27
C LEU A 39 -9.19 7.30 -7.65
N VAL A 40 -9.53 6.01 -7.75
CA VAL A 40 -9.81 5.35 -9.04
C VAL A 40 -10.92 6.06 -9.80
N GLN A 41 -11.95 6.54 -9.10
CA GLN A 41 -13.12 7.19 -9.70
C GLN A 41 -12.97 8.69 -9.92
N HIS A 42 -12.24 9.38 -9.03
CA HIS A 42 -12.24 10.85 -8.96
C HIS A 42 -10.87 11.48 -9.22
N ASP A 43 -9.76 10.79 -8.96
CA ASP A 43 -8.41 11.34 -9.10
C ASP A 43 -7.38 10.24 -9.44
N PHE A 44 -7.47 9.75 -10.68
CA PHE A 44 -6.59 8.71 -11.19
C PHE A 44 -5.11 9.15 -11.24
N ASN A 45 -4.84 10.44 -11.43
CA ASN A 45 -3.47 10.96 -11.45
C ASN A 45 -2.81 10.81 -10.07
N ARG A 46 -3.54 11.14 -9.00
CA ARG A 46 -3.06 10.93 -7.62
C ARG A 46 -2.87 9.45 -7.31
N LEU A 47 -3.74 8.56 -7.81
CA LEU A 47 -3.55 7.11 -7.70
C LEU A 47 -2.25 6.65 -8.35
N VAL A 48 -1.98 7.05 -9.60
CA VAL A 48 -0.77 6.68 -10.33
C VAL A 48 0.49 7.19 -9.60
N ALA A 49 0.47 8.43 -9.11
CA ALA A 49 1.57 8.99 -8.32
C ALA A 49 1.86 8.18 -7.04
N ILE A 50 0.81 7.67 -6.39
CA ILE A 50 0.92 6.79 -5.23
C ILE A 50 1.59 5.46 -5.59
N LEU A 51 1.15 4.81 -6.67
CA LEU A 51 1.72 3.55 -7.14
C LEU A 51 3.22 3.66 -7.42
N TYR A 52 3.64 4.75 -8.09
CA TYR A 52 5.06 5.03 -8.36
C TYR A 52 5.88 5.24 -7.07
N ARG A 53 5.34 5.92 -6.06
CA ARG A 53 6.04 6.14 -4.78
C ARG A 53 6.28 4.85 -3.99
N ILE A 54 5.39 3.88 -4.13
CA ILE A 54 5.45 2.62 -3.37
C ILE A 54 6.18 1.52 -4.16
N ASP A 55 6.68 1.82 -5.36
CA ASP A 55 7.38 0.85 -6.22
C ASP A 55 6.46 -0.31 -6.62
N VAL A 56 5.21 0.01 -6.98
CA VAL A 56 4.28 -0.94 -7.57
C VAL A 56 4.44 -0.90 -9.09
N ASN A 57 4.81 -2.04 -9.68
CA ASN A 57 4.88 -2.19 -11.13
C ASN A 57 3.46 -2.08 -11.74
N GLU A 58 3.28 -1.15 -12.68
CA GLU A 58 2.00 -0.86 -13.34
C GLU A 58 1.44 -2.08 -14.10
N ASP A 59 2.30 -2.87 -14.75
CA ASP A 59 1.87 -4.08 -15.46
C ASP A 59 1.35 -5.14 -14.49
N LYS A 60 2.05 -5.35 -13.36
CA LYS A 60 1.58 -6.25 -12.28
C LYS A 60 0.25 -5.76 -11.71
N ALA A 61 0.08 -4.45 -11.52
CA ALA A 61 -1.17 -3.89 -11.04
C ALA A 61 -2.31 -4.12 -12.06
N ARG A 62 -2.05 -3.87 -13.35
CA ARG A 62 -3.02 -4.06 -14.43
C ARG A 62 -3.46 -5.51 -14.56
N GLU A 63 -2.52 -6.45 -14.52
CA GLU A 63 -2.79 -7.89 -14.56
C GLU A 63 -3.66 -8.31 -13.37
N ARG A 64 -3.28 -7.94 -12.15
CA ARG A 64 -4.03 -8.29 -10.93
C ARG A 64 -5.42 -7.68 -10.90
N LEU A 65 -5.57 -6.45 -11.40
CA LEU A 65 -6.86 -5.82 -11.59
C LEU A 65 -7.71 -6.58 -12.59
N ALA A 66 -7.15 -7.00 -13.72
CA ALA A 66 -7.85 -7.80 -14.74
C ALA A 66 -8.31 -9.16 -14.20
N GLU A 67 -7.44 -9.87 -13.48
CA GLU A 67 -7.75 -11.17 -12.85
C GLU A 67 -8.82 -11.09 -11.76
N SER A 68 -8.91 -9.93 -11.10
CA SER A 68 -9.83 -9.69 -9.98
C SER A 68 -11.13 -9.03 -10.40
N GLN A 69 -11.33 -8.76 -11.70
CA GLN A 69 -12.56 -8.17 -12.22
C GLN A 69 -13.78 -9.01 -11.80
N GLY A 70 -14.79 -8.33 -11.27
CA GLY A 70 -16.03 -8.96 -10.80
C GLY A 70 -15.94 -9.67 -9.44
N LYS A 71 -14.75 -9.76 -8.82
CA LYS A 71 -14.57 -10.34 -7.48
C LYS A 71 -14.30 -9.28 -6.41
N HIS A 72 -13.48 -8.28 -6.75
CA HIS A 72 -13.06 -7.23 -5.83
C HIS A 72 -13.11 -5.87 -6.51
N THR A 73 -13.22 -4.80 -5.72
CA THR A 73 -13.09 -3.44 -6.23
C THR A 73 -11.64 -3.15 -6.61
N PRO A 74 -11.39 -2.23 -7.56
CA PRO A 74 -10.03 -1.83 -7.93
C PRO A 74 -9.21 -1.35 -6.72
N GLY A 75 -9.82 -0.57 -5.82
CA GLY A 75 -9.20 -0.08 -4.59
C GLY A 75 -8.76 -1.21 -3.66
N TYR A 76 -9.54 -2.29 -3.54
CA TYR A 76 -9.16 -3.48 -2.78
C TYR A 76 -7.90 -4.12 -3.34
N VAL A 77 -7.88 -4.36 -4.65
CA VAL A 77 -6.74 -4.98 -5.33
C VAL A 77 -5.48 -4.13 -5.14
N ILE A 78 -5.61 -2.82 -5.30
CA ILE A 78 -4.49 -1.88 -5.12
C ILE A 78 -4.02 -1.86 -3.67
N ALA A 79 -4.92 -1.81 -2.69
CA ALA A 79 -4.55 -1.85 -1.27
C ALA A 79 -3.74 -3.10 -0.92
N CYS A 80 -4.15 -4.27 -1.44
CA CYS A 80 -3.40 -5.51 -1.29
C CYS A 80 -1.99 -5.40 -1.88
N LEU A 81 -1.86 -4.83 -3.09
CA LEU A 81 -0.55 -4.64 -3.73
C LEU A 81 0.36 -3.69 -2.94
N LEU A 82 -0.20 -2.61 -2.38
CA LEU A 82 0.56 -1.69 -1.52
C LEU A 82 1.11 -2.40 -0.28
N LEU A 83 0.27 -3.19 0.39
CA LEU A 83 0.65 -3.96 1.57
C LEU A 83 1.70 -5.04 1.25
N GLU A 84 1.52 -5.78 0.14
CA GLU A 84 2.46 -6.78 -0.33
C GLU A 84 3.85 -6.16 -0.53
N ARG A 85 3.93 -4.99 -1.20
CA ARG A 85 5.20 -4.30 -1.45
C ARG A 85 5.88 -3.79 -0.19
N GLU A 86 5.13 -3.24 0.76
CA GLU A 86 5.75 -2.78 2.02
C GLU A 86 6.27 -3.95 2.86
N ARG A 87 5.54 -5.08 2.89
CA ARG A 87 6.02 -6.32 3.53
C ARG A 87 7.30 -6.85 2.86
N GLU A 88 7.37 -6.84 1.53
CA GLU A 88 8.56 -7.24 0.80
C GLU A 88 9.77 -6.35 1.14
N LYS A 89 9.59 -5.02 1.20
CA LYS A 89 10.67 -4.08 1.57
C LYS A 89 11.18 -4.33 2.99
N ILE A 90 10.26 -4.57 3.92
CA ILE A 90 10.58 -4.92 5.31
C ILE A 90 11.40 -6.21 5.35
N ALA A 91 10.93 -7.26 4.67
CA ALA A 91 11.62 -8.55 4.63
C ALA A 91 13.00 -8.43 3.98
N PHE A 92 13.12 -7.64 2.91
CA PHE A 92 14.39 -7.34 2.27
C PHE A 92 15.34 -6.63 3.24
N ARG A 93 14.88 -5.56 3.91
CA ARG A 93 15.68 -4.85 4.93
C ARG A 93 16.11 -5.78 6.05
N ALA A 94 15.24 -6.65 6.56
CA ALA A 94 15.60 -7.62 7.59
C ALA A 94 16.69 -8.57 7.10
N LYS A 95 16.53 -9.14 5.90
CA LYS A 95 17.48 -10.10 5.31
C LYS A 95 18.87 -9.49 5.07
N TYR A 96 18.95 -8.22 4.67
CA TYR A 96 20.22 -7.55 4.36
C TYR A 96 20.78 -6.70 5.51
N SER A 97 19.98 -6.38 6.54
CA SER A 97 20.47 -5.73 7.77
C SER A 97 21.28 -6.68 8.64
N SER A 98 20.99 -7.98 8.60
CA SER A 98 21.76 -9.02 9.31
C SER A 98 23.15 -9.25 8.72
N ASN A 99 23.36 -8.94 7.44
CA ASN A 99 24.61 -9.22 6.74
C ASN A 99 25.68 -8.12 6.91
N ARG A 100 25.47 -7.19 7.85
CA ARG A 100 26.40 -6.09 8.14
C ARG A 100 27.29 -6.34 9.36
N GLN A 101 27.14 -7.50 10.03
CA GLN A 101 28.03 -7.93 11.13
C GLN A 101 29.12 -8.92 10.69
N ASP A 102 29.09 -9.43 9.45
CA ASP A 102 30.14 -10.30 8.91
C ASP A 102 31.00 -9.57 7.87
N LYS A 103 31.70 -8.53 8.32
CA LYS A 103 32.95 -8.09 7.68
C LYS A 103 33.91 -7.71 8.79
N GLU A 104 34.71 -8.72 9.16
CA GLU A 104 35.97 -8.64 9.90
C GLU A 104 36.92 -7.56 9.37
#